data_AF-A0A6V8D114-F1
#
_entry.id   AF-A0A6V8D114-F1
#
_cell.length_a   1.000
_cell.length_b   1.000
_cell.length_c   1.000
_cell.angle_alpha   90.00
_cell.angle_beta   90.00
_cell.angle_gamma   90.00
#
_symmetry.space_group_name_H-M   'P 1'
#
loop_
_entity.id
_entity.type
_entity.pdbx_description
1 polymer ?
#
loop_
_entity_poly.entity_id
_entity_poly.type
_entity_poly.pdbx_seq_one_letter_code
_entity_poly.pdbx_strand_id
1 'polypeptide(L)'
;NAAEHFTAVVVAGKDRMDLSLGIAIGSSVQIAAFVAPLVILLAWLLGVNLSFEFGLLETAVCILSVLIANSICRDGESNWLEGSMLLATYLIIGIGFLFHP
;
A
#
# COMPACT_ATOMS: atom_id res chain seq x y z
N ASN A 1 -2.04 -9.98 -2.67
CA ASN A 1 -1.33 -8.82 -3.25
C ASN A 1 -0.77 -9.03 -4.66
N ALA A 2 0.23 -9.88 -4.93
CA ALA A 2 0.90 -9.91 -6.26
C ALA A 2 -0.04 -10.17 -7.46
N ALA A 3 -0.99 -11.12 -7.34
CA ALA A 3 -1.97 -11.40 -8.40
C ALA A 3 -2.96 -10.24 -8.62
N GLU A 4 -3.35 -9.54 -7.55
CA GLU A 4 -4.25 -8.39 -7.60
C GLU A 4 -3.55 -7.19 -8.25
N HIS A 5 -2.28 -6.93 -7.89
CA HIS A 5 -1.46 -5.89 -8.51
C HIS A 5 -1.18 -6.16 -9.98
N PHE A 6 -0.89 -7.42 -10.35
CA PHE A 6 -0.77 -7.79 -11.76
C PHE A 6 -2.06 -7.51 -12.53
N THR A 7 -3.21 -7.86 -11.94
CA THR A 7 -4.52 -7.55 -12.53
C THR A 7 -4.74 -6.05 -12.65
N ALA A 8 -4.39 -5.26 -11.64
CA ALA A 8 -4.49 -3.80 -11.67
C ALA A 8 -3.67 -3.20 -12.83
N VAL A 9 -2.42 -3.62 -13.02
CA VAL A 9 -1.57 -3.17 -14.14
C VAL A 9 -2.17 -3.56 -15.50
N VAL A 10 -2.68 -4.79 -15.64
CA VAL A 10 -3.31 -5.25 -16.89
C VAL A 10 -4.57 -4.44 -17.20
N VAL A 11 -5.38 -4.14 -16.19
CA VAL A 11 -6.61 -3.36 -16.33
C VAL A 11 -6.29 -1.89 -16.62
N ALA A 12 -5.28 -1.30 -15.97
CA ALA A 12 -4.76 0.03 -16.29
C ALA A 12 -4.31 0.12 -17.76
N GLY A 13 -3.60 -0.90 -18.26
CA GLY A 13 -3.19 -0.98 -19.67
C GLY A 13 -4.35 -1.12 -20.67
N LYS A 14 -5.58 -1.36 -20.19
CA LYS A 14 -6.82 -1.37 -20.98
C LYS A 14 -7.63 -0.08 -20.86
N ASP A 15 -6.99 1.00 -20.38
CA ASP A 15 -7.62 2.31 -20.21
C ASP A 15 -8.82 2.26 -19.25
N ARG A 16 -8.62 1.55 -18.13
CA ARG A 16 -9.59 1.38 -17.05
C ARG A 16 -8.95 1.75 -15.72
N MET A 17 -8.45 2.99 -15.61
CA MET A 17 -7.69 3.44 -14.43
C MET A 17 -8.52 3.42 -13.14
N ASP A 18 -9.80 3.79 -13.19
CA ASP A 18 -10.70 3.74 -12.01
C ASP A 18 -10.81 2.34 -11.42
N LEU A 19 -10.91 1.32 -12.29
CA LEU A 19 -10.97 -0.07 -11.85
C LEU A 19 -9.61 -0.54 -11.29
N SER A 20 -8.50 -0.11 -11.90
CA SER A 20 -7.15 -0.37 -11.39
C SER A 20 -6.95 0.22 -9.98
N LEU A 21 -7.31 1.49 -9.79
CA LEU A 21 -7.27 2.15 -8.48
C LEU A 21 -8.20 1.48 -7.48
N GLY A 22 -9.41 1.07 -7.91
CA GLY A 22 -10.35 0.33 -7.07
C GLY A 22 -9.78 -1.00 -6.56
N ILE A 23 -9.06 -1.75 -7.41
CA ILE A 23 -8.37 -2.98 -7.00
C ILE A 23 -7.28 -2.68 -5.96
N ALA A 24 -6.42 -1.68 -6.22
CA ALA A 24 -5.31 -1.34 -5.33
C ALA A 24 -5.77 -0.79 -3.97
N ILE A 25 -6.72 0.15 -3.97
CA ILE A 25 -7.28 0.75 -2.75
C ILE A 25 -8.08 -0.29 -1.98
N GLY A 26 -8.93 -1.08 -2.67
CA GLY A 26 -9.74 -2.12 -2.05
C GLY A 26 -8.89 -3.15 -1.31
N SER A 27 -7.81 -3.63 -1.94
CA SER A 27 -6.85 -4.55 -1.31
C SER A 27 -6.17 -3.91 -0.09
N SER A 28 -5.77 -2.63 -0.18
CA SER A 28 -5.13 -1.91 0.92
C SER A 28 -6.07 -1.73 2.12
N VAL A 29 -7.32 -1.34 1.87
CA VAL A 29 -8.36 -1.20 2.90
C VAL A 29 -8.69 -2.56 3.53
N GLN A 30 -8.76 -3.64 2.75
CA GLN A 30 -8.98 -4.98 3.27
C GLN A 30 -7.85 -5.41 4.21
N ILE A 31 -6.59 -5.13 3.85
CA ILE A 31 -5.45 -5.43 4.72
C ILE A 31 -5.55 -4.66 6.05
N ALA A 32 -5.80 -3.35 5.98
CA ALA A 32 -5.86 -2.49 7.16
C ALA A 32 -7.07 -2.78 8.06
N ALA A 33 -8.26 -2.93 7.49
CA ALA A 33 -9.52 -3.02 8.24
C ALA A 33 -9.87 -4.45 8.66
N PHE A 34 -9.32 -5.48 8.00
CA PHE A 34 -9.68 -6.87 8.27
C PHE A 34 -8.48 -7.77 8.53
N VAL A 35 -7.51 -7.84 7.61
CA VAL A 35 -6.41 -8.82 7.70
C VAL A 35 -5.53 -8.54 8.92
N ALA A 36 -5.08 -7.30 9.13
CA ALA A 36 -4.20 -6.98 10.25
C ALA A 36 -4.87 -7.20 11.62
N PRO A 37 -6.12 -6.75 11.86
CA PRO A 37 -6.84 -7.11 13.08
C PRO A 37 -7.01 -8.62 13.28
N LEU A 38 -7.34 -9.34 12.20
CA LEU A 38 -7.52 -10.79 12.27
C LEU A 38 -6.22 -11.51 12.66
N VAL A 39 -5.08 -11.10 12.09
CA VAL A 39 -3.77 -11.68 12.43
C VAL A 39 -3.43 -11.46 13.90
N ILE A 40 -3.73 -10.28 14.46
CA ILE A 40 -3.51 -10.00 15.89
C ILE A 40 -4.39 -10.91 16.77
N LEU A 41 -5.68 -11.05 16.44
CA LEU A 41 -6.57 -11.94 17.18
C LEU A 41 -6.10 -13.40 17.12
N LEU A 42 -5.65 -13.87 15.95
CA LEU A 42 -5.10 -15.21 15.79
C LEU A 42 -3.80 -15.40 16.57
N ALA A 43 -2.92 -14.39 16.60
CA ALA A 43 -1.69 -14.43 17.38
C ALA A 43 -1.98 -14.59 18.89
N TRP A 44 -2.98 -13.87 19.40
CA TRP A 44 -3.41 -14.00 20.80
C TRP A 44 -3.95 -15.40 21.12
N LEU A 45 -4.70 -16.03 20.20
CA LEU A 45 -5.16 -17.42 20.37
C LEU A 45 -4.01 -18.42 20.43
N LEU A 46 -2.88 -18.13 19.77
CA LEU A 46 -1.67 -18.93 19.80
C LEU A 46 -0.72 -18.58 20.96
N GLY A 47 -1.12 -17.66 21.85
CA GLY A 47 -0.29 -17.20 22.97
C GLY A 47 0.86 -16.26 22.57
N VAL A 48 0.82 -15.71 21.37
CA VAL A 48 1.81 -14.74 20.86
C VAL A 48 1.29 -13.32 21.09
N ASN A 49 2.04 -12.53 21.84
CA ASN A 49 1.72 -11.12 22.09
C ASN A 49 2.10 -10.25 20.88
N LEU A 50 1.16 -10.11 19.94
CA LEU A 50 1.26 -9.20 18.80
C LEU A 50 0.37 -7.97 19.03
N SER A 51 0.84 -6.78 18.64
CA SER A 51 0.13 -5.50 18.77
C SER A 51 0.25 -4.69 17.48
N PHE A 52 -0.46 -3.55 17.41
CA PHE A 52 -0.28 -2.54 16.35
C PHE A 52 0.86 -1.56 16.64
N GLU A 53 1.85 -1.98 17.43
CA GLU A 53 3.03 -1.18 17.71
C GLU A 53 4.01 -1.30 16.54
N PHE A 54 3.93 -0.32 15.64
CA PHE A 54 4.88 -0.17 14.54
C PHE A 54 5.98 0.81 14.95
N GLY A 55 7.17 0.65 14.38
CA GLY A 55 8.26 1.60 14.58
C GLY A 55 7.95 2.97 13.97
N LEU A 56 8.79 3.95 14.30
CA LEU A 56 8.62 5.33 13.87
C LEU A 56 8.69 5.45 12.35
N LEU A 57 9.63 4.74 11.71
CA LEU A 57 9.80 4.79 10.26
C LEU A 57 8.60 4.17 9.54
N GLU A 58 8.14 2.99 9.97
CA GLU A 58 6.97 2.30 9.43
C GLU A 58 5.74 3.18 9.51
N THR A 59 5.51 3.77 10.67
CA THR A 59 4.34 4.63 10.91
C THR A 59 4.40 5.88 10.03
N ALA A 60 5.56 6.56 9.97
CA ALA A 60 5.74 7.77 9.17
C ALA A 60 5.58 7.49 7.67
N VAL A 61 6.21 6.43 7.16
CA VAL A 61 6.12 6.03 5.75
C VAL A 61 4.70 5.61 5.37
N CYS A 62 3.99 4.89 6.25
CA CYS A 62 2.60 4.50 6.02
C CYS A 62 1.70 5.72 5.84
N ILE A 63 1.81 6.70 6.75
CA ILE A 63 1.05 7.95 6.67
C ILE A 63 1.41 8.71 5.39
N LEU A 64 2.69 8.89 5.08
CA LEU A 64 3.14 9.58 3.87
C LEU A 64 2.64 8.89 2.59
N SER A 65 2.65 7.56 2.55
CA SER A 65 2.17 6.79 1.40
C SER A 65 0.68 7.04 1.15
N VAL A 66 -0.13 7.07 2.20
CA VAL A 66 -1.57 7.41 2.10
C VAL A 66 -1.78 8.85 1.61
N LEU A 67 -0.99 9.81 2.12
CA LEU A 67 -1.09 11.21 1.70
C LEU A 67 -0.70 11.39 0.23
N ILE A 68 0.39 10.78 -0.22
CA ILE A 68 0.86 10.86 -1.61
C ILE A 68 -0.16 10.20 -2.54
N ALA A 69 -0.63 9.00 -2.21
CA ALA A 69 -1.64 8.30 -3.01
C ALA A 69 -2.93 9.12 -3.15
N ASN A 70 -3.43 9.69 -2.05
CA ASN A 70 -4.59 10.57 -2.08
C ASN A 70 -4.35 11.86 -2.88
N SER A 71 -3.14 12.43 -2.81
CA SER A 71 -2.81 13.65 -3.54
C SER A 71 -2.79 13.42 -5.05
N ILE A 72 -2.22 12.29 -5.51
CA ILE A 72 -2.14 11.94 -6.93
C ILE A 72 -3.51 11.54 -7.47
N CYS A 73 -4.37 10.89 -6.69
CA CYS A 73 -5.72 10.54 -7.15
C CYS A 73 -6.69 11.73 -7.20
N ARG A 74 -6.29 12.92 -6.74
CA ARG A 74 -7.22 14.03 -6.47
C ARG A 74 -7.66 14.79 -7.72
N ASP A 75 -6.79 14.91 -8.70
CA ASP A 75 -7.10 15.58 -9.98
C ASP A 75 -7.90 14.69 -10.94
N GLY A 76 -7.96 13.38 -10.66
CA GLY A 76 -8.75 12.41 -11.43
C GLY A 76 -8.12 12.04 -12.77
N GLU A 77 -6.90 12.50 -13.04
CA GLU A 77 -6.11 12.13 -14.21
C GLU A 77 -4.88 11.34 -13.76
N SER A 78 -4.24 10.63 -14.69
CA SER A 78 -2.98 9.95 -14.38
C SER A 78 -2.04 10.06 -15.56
N ASN A 79 -0.75 10.16 -15.29
CA ASN A 79 0.27 10.12 -16.34
C ASN A 79 1.45 9.21 -15.97
N TRP A 80 2.24 8.87 -16.99
CA TRP A 80 3.38 7.97 -16.83
C TRP A 80 4.46 8.54 -15.89
N LEU A 81 4.57 9.88 -15.81
CA LEU A 81 5.55 10.54 -14.96
C LEU A 81 5.16 10.39 -13.48
N GLU A 82 3.90 10.60 -13.12
CA GLU A 82 3.36 10.32 -11.78
C GLU A 82 3.60 8.85 -11.38
N GLY A 83 3.29 7.92 -12.29
CA GLY A 83 3.57 6.50 -12.08
C GLY A 83 5.05 6.23 -11.82
N SER A 84 5.94 6.84 -12.60
CA SER A 84 7.39 6.70 -12.41
C SER A 84 7.88 7.30 -11.08
N MET A 85 7.32 8.44 -10.66
CA MET A 85 7.64 9.09 -9.38
C MET A 85 7.17 8.25 -8.19
N LEU A 86 6.00 7.62 -8.29
CA LEU A 86 5.50 6.67 -7.29
C LEU A 86 6.40 5.45 -7.16
N LEU A 87 6.83 4.86 -8.27
CA LEU A 87 7.77 3.73 -8.27
C LEU A 87 9.13 4.12 -7.69
N ALA A 88 9.66 5.29 -8.06
CA ALA A 88 10.91 5.81 -7.50
C ALA A 88 10.80 6.05 -5.99
N THR A 89 9.69 6.63 -5.53
CA THR A 89 9.40 6.85 -4.11
C THR A 89 9.37 5.52 -3.35
N TYR A 90 8.66 4.53 -3.88
CA TYR A 90 8.60 3.19 -3.30
C TYR A 90 10.00 2.54 -3.22
N LEU A 91 10.82 2.70 -4.24
CA LEU A 91 12.19 2.18 -4.27
C LEU A 91 13.10 2.88 -3.25
N ILE A 92 13.02 4.20 -3.12
CA ILE A 92 13.77 4.97 -2.10
C ILE A 92 13.38 4.54 -0.69
N ILE A 93 12.08 4.37 -0.44
CA ILE A 93 11.57 3.84 0.84
C ILE A 93 12.11 2.43 1.08
N GLY A 94 12.06 1.55 0.09
CA GLY A 94 12.57 0.19 0.18
C GLY A 94 14.07 0.12 0.50
N ILE A 95 14.87 1.00 -0.11
CA ILE A 95 16.29 1.17 0.23
C ILE A 95 16.44 1.68 1.68
N GLY A 96 15.60 2.63 2.11
CA GLY A 96 15.59 3.12 3.48
C GLY A 96 15.36 2.00 4.50
N PHE A 97 14.39 1.12 4.23
CA PHE A 97 14.13 -0.06 5.07
C PHE A 97 15.25 -1.09 5.03
N LEU A 98 15.94 -1.27 3.89
CA LEU A 98 17.08 -2.20 3.78
C LEU A 98 18.23 -1.82 4.73
N PHE A 99 18.40 -0.53 5.01
CA PHE A 99 19.44 -0.01 5.90
C PHE A 99 18.93 0.40 7.28
N HIS A 100 17.63 0.19 7.56
CA HIS A 100 17.07 0.45 8.88
C HIS A 100 17.57 -0.63 9.87
N PRO A 101 18.11 -0.24 11.04
CA PRO A 101 18.61 -1.17 12.04
C PRO A 101 17.50 -2.00 12.71
#